data_AF-A0AAW6U4D3-F1
#
_entry.id   AF-A0AAW6U4D3-F1
#
_cell.length_a   1.000
_cell.length_b   1.000
_cell.length_c   1.000
_cell.angle_alpha   90.00
_cell.angle_beta   90.00
_cell.angle_gamma   90.00
#
_symmetry.space_group_name_H-M   'P 1'
#
loop_
_entity.id
_entity.type
_entity.pdbx_description
1 polymer ?
#
loop_
_entity_poly.entity_id
_entity_poly.type
_entity_poly.pdbx_seq_one_letter_code
_entity_poly.pdbx_strand_id
1 'polypeptide(L)'
;MTTEERLEKLERELSRARRHNRWLLAGAALCLGIGGLVWAFGPDTVVAQLDATAPSEVRASRLVIEDEDGTTRALLEATKGGTTLRLSDENGTLRIGLGAFGDGPALGLYDERGTVIWSAP
;
A
#
# COMPACT_ATOMS: atom_id res chain seq x y z
N MET A 1 25.12 -44.12 46.11
CA MET A 1 24.75 -42.72 45.87
C MET A 1 23.70 -42.35 46.89
N THR A 2 24.04 -41.49 47.84
CA THR A 2 23.17 -41.17 48.99
C THR A 2 22.03 -40.23 48.55
N THR A 3 20.96 -40.17 49.34
CA THR A 3 19.81 -39.27 49.11
C THR A 3 20.24 -37.80 49.07
N GLU A 4 21.28 -37.44 49.81
CA GLU A 4 21.89 -36.11 49.84
C GLU A 4 22.57 -35.76 48.50
N GLU A 5 23.31 -36.69 47.89
CA GLU A 5 23.93 -36.47 46.57
C GLU A 5 22.89 -36.27 45.46
N ARG A 6 21.73 -36.94 45.55
CA ARG A 6 20.60 -36.74 44.63
C ARG A 6 19.95 -35.37 44.82
N LEU A 7 19.83 -34.91 46.07
CA LEU A 7 19.23 -33.62 46.41
C LEU A 7 20.08 -32.46 45.90
N GLU A 8 21.38 -32.50 46.16
CA GLU A 8 22.30 -31.46 45.71
C GLU A 8 22.46 -31.44 44.18
N LYS A 9 22.38 -32.62 43.54
CA LYS A 9 22.41 -32.71 42.08
C LYS A 9 21.14 -32.13 41.46
N LEU A 10 19.97 -32.42 42.04
CA LEU A 10 18.70 -31.82 41.62
C LEU A 10 18.69 -30.29 41.80
N GLU A 11 19.26 -29.78 42.89
CA GLU A 11 19.32 -28.34 43.17
C GLU A 11 20.30 -27.61 42.23
N ARG A 12 21.43 -28.26 41.90
CA ARG A 12 22.38 -27.80 40.87
C ARG A 12 21.79 -27.83 39.46
N GLU A 13 20.93 -28.80 39.16
CA GLU A 13 20.22 -28.86 37.87
C GLU A 13 19.07 -27.84 37.80
N LEU A 14 18.32 -27.63 38.87
CA LEU A 14 17.25 -26.63 38.97
C LEU A 14 17.76 -25.19 38.83
N SER A 15 18.89 -24.88 39.45
CA SER A 15 19.53 -23.55 39.37
C SER A 15 20.05 -23.22 37.96
N ARG A 16 20.48 -24.24 37.20
CA ARG A 16 20.87 -24.09 35.78
C ARG A 16 19.65 -23.97 34.86
N ALA A 17 18.58 -24.70 35.13
CA ALA A 17 17.36 -24.67 34.31
C ALA A 17 16.57 -23.36 34.47
N ARG A 18 16.46 -22.82 35.70
CA ARG A 18 15.75 -21.55 35.95
C ARG A 18 16.34 -20.36 35.20
N ARG A 19 17.66 -20.32 35.03
CA ARG A 19 18.35 -19.21 34.34
C ARG A 19 18.01 -19.17 32.85
N HIS A 20 18.03 -20.33 32.19
CA HIS A 20 17.69 -20.44 30.77
C HIS A 20 16.22 -20.11 30.51
N ASN A 21 15.31 -20.62 31.33
CA ASN A 21 13.88 -20.35 31.18
C ASN A 21 13.56 -18.85 31.36
N ARG A 22 14.28 -18.15 32.24
CA ARG A 22 14.09 -16.71 32.45
C ARG A 22 14.55 -15.85 31.27
N TRP A 23 15.62 -16.25 30.57
CA TRP A 23 16.07 -15.57 29.34
C TRP A 23 15.16 -15.87 28.15
N LEU A 24 14.64 -17.11 28.04
CA LEU A 24 13.66 -17.47 27.02
C LEU A 24 12.34 -16.71 27.19
N LEU A 25 11.82 -16.60 28.42
CA LEU A 25 10.61 -15.84 28.72
C LEU A 25 10.80 -14.33 28.47
N ALA A 26 11.95 -13.77 28.81
CA ALA A 26 12.28 -12.37 28.52
C ALA A 26 12.33 -12.10 27.01
N GLY A 27 12.94 -13.00 26.23
CA GLY A 27 12.97 -12.90 24.76
C GLY A 27 11.58 -12.99 24.14
N ALA A 28 10.75 -13.92 24.60
CA ALA A 28 9.37 -14.06 24.13
C ALA A 28 8.52 -12.81 24.43
N ALA A 29 8.65 -12.24 25.63
CA ALA A 29 7.97 -11.00 26.00
C ALA A 29 8.42 -9.80 25.14
N LEU A 30 9.72 -9.72 24.82
CA LEU A 30 10.26 -8.68 23.94
C LEU A 30 9.71 -8.78 22.51
N CYS A 31 9.67 -9.99 21.95
CA CYS A 31 9.11 -10.22 20.61
C CYS A 31 7.62 -9.83 20.56
N LEU A 32 6.84 -10.16 21.59
CA LEU A 32 5.44 -9.76 21.69
C LEU A 32 5.28 -8.23 21.81
N GLY A 33 6.16 -7.58 22.58
CA GLY A 33 6.18 -6.13 22.70
C GLY A 33 6.49 -5.42 21.37
N ILE A 34 7.50 -5.88 20.64
CA ILE A 34 7.88 -5.32 19.33
C ILE A 34 6.75 -5.54 18.31
N GLY A 35 6.14 -6.73 18.29
CA GLY A 35 5.00 -7.02 17.42
C GLY A 35 3.80 -6.12 17.70
N GLY A 36 3.47 -5.88 18.98
CA GLY A 36 2.41 -4.95 19.36
C GLY A 36 2.71 -3.50 18.97
N LEU A 37 3.97 -3.09 19.03
CA LEU A 37 4.39 -1.73 18.68
C LEU A 37 4.35 -1.49 17.17
N VAL A 38 4.74 -2.49 16.36
CA VAL A 38 4.55 -2.48 14.90
C VAL A 38 3.08 -2.48 14.52
N TRP A 39 2.21 -3.16 15.28
CA TRP A 39 0.78 -3.13 15.04
C TRP A 39 0.13 -1.78 15.39
N ALA A 40 0.58 -1.13 16.48
CA ALA A 40 0.02 0.13 16.94
C ALA A 40 0.55 1.39 16.23
N PHE A 41 1.80 1.34 15.72
CA PHE A 41 2.49 2.48 15.13
C PHE A 41 3.14 2.18 13.77
N GLY A 42 2.88 1.01 13.20
CA GLY A 42 3.31 0.70 11.84
C GLY A 42 2.60 1.60 10.82
N PRO A 43 3.21 1.84 9.65
CA PRO A 43 2.53 2.52 8.57
C PRO A 43 1.26 1.75 8.20
N ASP A 44 0.14 2.46 8.05
CA ASP A 44 -1.10 1.92 7.50
C ASP A 44 -0.86 1.55 6.03
N THR A 45 -0.21 0.42 5.79
CA THR A 45 -0.17 -0.19 4.46
C THR A 45 -1.58 -0.73 4.23
N VAL A 46 -2.45 0.10 3.68
CA VAL A 46 -3.76 -0.31 3.18
C VAL A 46 -3.50 -1.21 1.98
N VAL A 47 -3.31 -2.51 2.23
CA VAL A 47 -3.47 -3.51 1.20
C VAL A 47 -4.97 -3.58 0.94
N ALA A 48 -5.42 -3.04 -0.19
CA ALA A 48 -6.79 -3.22 -0.63
C ALA A 48 -7.03 -4.72 -0.85
N GLN A 49 -7.51 -5.39 0.18
CA GLN A 49 -8.06 -6.72 0.05
C GLN A 49 -9.37 -6.53 -0.71
N LEU A 50 -9.35 -6.82 -2.00
CA LEU A 50 -10.55 -6.95 -2.82
C LEU A 50 -11.31 -8.15 -2.26
N ASP A 51 -12.13 -7.91 -1.24
CA ASP A 51 -13.15 -8.85 -0.84
C ASP A 51 -14.00 -9.14 -2.08
N ALA A 52 -14.27 -10.42 -2.32
CA ALA A 52 -15.08 -10.91 -3.45
C ALA A 52 -16.55 -10.41 -3.42
N THR A 53 -16.89 -9.53 -2.47
CA THR A 53 -18.04 -8.64 -2.49
C THR A 53 -17.56 -7.23 -2.87
N ALA A 54 -16.88 -7.10 -4.00
CA ALA A 54 -16.36 -5.81 -4.44
C ALA A 54 -17.54 -4.84 -4.57
N PRO A 55 -17.42 -3.60 -4.05
CA PRO A 55 -18.42 -2.59 -4.35
C PRO A 55 -18.53 -2.49 -5.88
N SER A 56 -19.74 -2.65 -6.41
CA SER A 56 -20.00 -2.59 -7.86
C SER A 56 -19.73 -1.20 -8.46
N GLU A 57 -19.41 -0.22 -7.63
CA GLU A 57 -19.21 1.17 -7.98
C GLU A 57 -18.01 1.75 -7.22
N VAL A 58 -17.10 2.39 -7.95
CA VAL A 58 -16.01 3.20 -7.38
C VAL A 58 -16.42 4.67 -7.49
N ARG A 59 -16.61 5.34 -6.35
CA ARG A 59 -16.96 6.76 -6.29
C ARG A 59 -15.71 7.58 -5.96
N ALA A 60 -15.23 8.34 -6.93
CA ALA A 60 -14.10 9.25 -6.76
C ALA A 60 -14.28 10.48 -7.66
N SER A 61 -13.77 11.63 -7.22
CA SER A 61 -13.65 12.81 -8.09
C SER A 61 -12.45 12.74 -9.03
N ARG A 62 -11.48 11.86 -8.72
CA ARG A 62 -10.22 11.71 -9.44
C ARG A 62 -9.73 10.27 -9.38
N LEU A 63 -9.40 9.70 -10.53
CA LEU A 63 -8.74 8.41 -10.69
C LEU A 63 -7.46 8.60 -11.49
N VAL A 64 -6.32 8.30 -10.87
CA VAL A 64 -4.99 8.41 -11.47
C VAL A 64 -4.44 7.01 -11.67
N ILE A 65 -3.94 6.72 -12.88
CA ILE A 65 -3.21 5.49 -13.18
C ILE A 65 -1.77 5.90 -13.48
N GLU A 66 -0.84 5.42 -12.67
CA GLU A 66 0.60 5.65 -12.78
C GLU A 66 1.30 4.37 -13.26
N ASP A 67 2.42 4.51 -13.96
CA ASP A 67 3.32 3.39 -14.25
C ASP A 67 4.32 3.14 -13.10
N GLU A 68 5.23 2.19 -13.31
CA GLU A 68 6.22 1.76 -12.30
C GLU A 68 7.19 2.89 -11.89
N ASP A 69 7.39 3.87 -12.76
CA ASP A 69 8.25 5.03 -12.52
C ASP A 69 7.49 6.19 -11.84
N GLY A 70 6.20 6.00 -11.54
CA GLY A 70 5.31 7.02 -10.98
C GLY A 70 4.81 8.03 -12.01
N THR A 71 4.97 7.75 -13.30
CA THR A 71 4.49 8.64 -14.36
C THR A 71 2.99 8.42 -14.58
N THR A 72 2.19 9.48 -14.53
CA THR A 72 0.76 9.38 -14.80
C THR A 72 0.49 9.01 -16.26
N ARG A 73 -0.11 7.84 -16.49
CA ARG A 73 -0.48 7.32 -17.81
C ARG A 73 -1.93 7.56 -18.18
N ALA A 74 -2.82 7.61 -17.18
CA ALA A 74 -4.20 8.01 -17.39
C ALA A 74 -4.75 8.80 -16.20
N LEU A 75 -5.64 9.74 -16.51
CA LEU A 75 -6.38 10.50 -15.51
C LEU A 75 -7.84 10.61 -15.93
N LEU A 76 -8.75 10.20 -15.04
CA LEU A 76 -10.16 10.57 -15.09
C LEU A 76 -10.44 11.52 -13.94
N GLU A 77 -10.92 12.74 -14.23
CA GLU A 77 -11.18 13.76 -13.21
C GLU A 77 -12.47 14.51 -13.50
N ALA A 78 -13.26 14.74 -12.45
CA ALA A 78 -14.43 15.60 -12.47
C ALA A 78 -14.15 16.86 -11.64
N THR A 79 -14.23 18.02 -12.30
CA THR A 79 -14.03 19.34 -11.68
C THR A 79 -15.28 20.19 -11.86
N LYS A 80 -15.28 21.40 -11.28
CA LYS A 80 -16.34 22.39 -11.54
C LYS A 80 -16.44 22.78 -13.03
N GLY A 81 -15.34 22.69 -13.78
CA GLY A 81 -15.28 23.06 -15.19
C GLY A 81 -15.75 21.95 -16.14
N GLY A 82 -15.92 20.72 -15.66
CA GLY A 82 -16.28 19.58 -16.49
C GLY A 82 -15.56 18.29 -16.08
N THR A 83 -15.80 17.25 -16.87
CA THR A 83 -15.16 15.94 -16.72
C THR A 83 -14.14 15.72 -17.83
N THR A 84 -12.96 15.22 -17.48
CA THR A 84 -11.89 14.95 -18.45
C THR A 84 -11.31 13.56 -18.27
N LEU A 85 -11.03 12.90 -19.40
CA LEU A 85 -10.18 11.72 -19.52
C LEU A 85 -8.93 12.10 -20.31
N ARG A 86 -7.76 11.89 -19.70
CA ARG A 86 -6.45 12.10 -20.32
C ARG A 86 -5.70 10.78 -20.40
N LEU A 87 -5.10 10.50 -21.55
CA LEU A 87 -4.18 9.39 -21.77
C LEU A 87 -2.83 9.94 -22.22
N SER A 88 -1.77 9.56 -21.52
CA SER A 88 -0.41 10.05 -21.73
C SER A 88 0.55 8.93 -22.14
N ASP A 89 1.59 9.29 -22.88
CA ASP A 89 2.71 8.42 -23.20
C ASP A 89 3.67 8.21 -22.01
N GLU A 90 4.75 7.47 -22.22
CA GLU A 90 5.77 7.14 -21.21
C GLU A 90 6.57 8.33 -20.71
N ASN A 91 6.53 9.43 -21.46
CA ASN A 91 7.15 10.68 -21.04
C ASN A 91 6.15 11.58 -20.29
N GLY A 92 4.93 11.10 -20.02
CA GLY A 92 3.83 11.88 -19.44
C GLY A 92 3.18 12.86 -20.42
N THR A 93 3.52 12.79 -21.71
CA THR A 93 2.98 13.68 -22.75
C THR A 93 1.57 13.25 -23.12
N LEU A 94 0.63 14.19 -23.10
CA LEU A 94 -0.76 13.93 -23.50
C LEU A 94 -0.81 13.44 -24.95
N ARG A 95 -1.51 12.34 -25.19
CA ARG A 95 -1.76 11.76 -26.52
C ARG A 95 -3.24 11.79 -26.89
N ILE A 96 -4.12 11.60 -25.92
CA ILE A 96 -5.57 11.63 -26.11
C ILE A 96 -6.21 12.41 -24.95
N GLY A 97 -7.05 13.38 -25.29
CA GLY A 97 -7.89 14.10 -24.34
C GLY A 97 -9.35 14.03 -24.74
N LEU A 98 -10.21 13.58 -23.84
CA LEU A 98 -11.67 13.61 -24.00
C LEU A 98 -12.25 14.43 -22.86
N GLY A 99 -13.11 15.39 -23.17
CA GLY A 99 -13.71 16.29 -22.18
C GLY A 99 -15.18 16.54 -22.45
N ALA A 100 -15.92 16.76 -21.36
CA ALA A 100 -17.28 17.30 -21.40
C ALA A 100 -17.30 18.54 -20.51
N PHE A 101 -17.46 19.70 -21.14
CA PHE A 101 -17.40 21.02 -20.50
C PHE A 101 -18.76 21.72 -20.62
N GLY A 102 -18.92 22.86 -19.94
CA GLY A 102 -20.13 23.68 -20.05
C GLY A 102 -20.41 24.14 -21.48
N ASP A 103 -19.34 24.33 -22.25
CA ASP A 103 -19.34 24.88 -23.60
C ASP A 103 -19.60 23.80 -24.67
N GLY A 104 -19.48 22.52 -24.29
CA GLY A 104 -19.62 21.37 -25.17
C GLY A 104 -18.63 20.23 -24.87
N PRO A 105 -18.77 19.09 -25.56
CA PRO A 105 -17.75 18.06 -25.55
C PRO A 105 -16.52 18.49 -26.36
N ALA A 106 -15.40 17.78 -26.15
CA ALA A 106 -14.24 17.87 -27.02
C ALA A 106 -13.43 16.57 -26.96
N LEU A 107 -12.90 16.15 -28.11
CA LEU A 107 -11.92 15.09 -28.26
C LEU A 107 -10.70 15.64 -29.00
N GLY A 108 -9.50 15.37 -28.49
CA GLY A 108 -8.24 15.78 -29.09
C GLY A 108 -7.25 14.61 -29.17
N LEU A 109 -6.56 14.50 -30.31
CA LEU A 109 -5.44 13.61 -30.54
C LEU A 109 -4.18 14.45 -30.73
N TYR A 110 -3.10 14.08 -30.04
CA TYR A 110 -1.88 14.87 -29.94
C TYR A 110 -0.67 14.08 -30.45
N ASP A 111 0.22 14.77 -31.18
CA ASP A 111 1.50 14.23 -31.67
C ASP A 111 2.51 14.07 -30.54
N GLU A 112 3.70 13.56 -30.89
CA GLU A 112 4.78 13.30 -29.94
C GLU A 112 5.21 14.51 -29.11
N ARG A 113 5.04 15.72 -29.67
CA ARG A 113 5.41 17.01 -29.09
C ARG A 113 4.29 17.65 -28.28
N GLY A 114 3.13 17.00 -28.19
CA GLY A 114 1.93 17.53 -27.52
C GLY A 114 1.12 18.50 -28.39
N THR A 115 1.34 18.50 -29.71
CA THR A 115 0.60 19.34 -30.67
C THR A 115 -0.65 18.61 -31.15
N VAL A 116 -1.77 19.32 -31.32
CA VAL A 116 -3.00 18.71 -31.84
C VAL A 116 -2.78 18.23 -33.29
N ILE A 117 -2.95 16.92 -33.51
CA ILE A 117 -3.05 16.32 -34.85
C ILE A 117 -4.49 16.44 -35.37
N TRP A 118 -5.45 16.21 -34.48
CA TRP A 118 -6.87 16.21 -34.82
C TRP A 118 -7.70 16.56 -33.58
N SER A 119 -8.80 17.26 -33.79
CA SER A 119 -9.80 17.52 -32.76
C SER A 119 -11.22 17.49 -33.31
N ALA A 120 -12.17 17.17 -32.45
CA ALA A 120 -13.60 17.30 -32.69
C ALA A 120 -14.31 17.85 -31.45
N PRO A 121 -15.40 18.62 -31.65
CA PRO A 121 -16.34 18.96 -30.60
C PRO A 121 -17.25 17.76 -30.25
#